data_AF-A0A497BMI0-F1
#
_entry.id   AF-A0A497BMI0-F1
#
_cell.length_a   1.000
_cell.length_b   1.000
_cell.length_c   1.000
_cell.angle_alpha   90.00
_cell.angle_beta   90.00
_cell.angle_gamma   90.00
#
_symmetry.space_group_name_H-M   'P 1'
#
loop_
_entity.id
_entity.type
_entity.pdbx_description
1 polymer ?
#
loop_
_entity_poly.entity_id
_entity_poly.type
_entity_poly.pdbx_seq_one_letter_code
_entity_poly.pdbx_strand_id
1 'polypeptide(L)' 'MAAPYSHVNPVEVEAGLAQERVVRQHLYVEPDGDALPAQGYNVVLGNLLRDSCESIWEHPERKKFVTVQPAPVE' A
#
# COMPACT_ATOMS: atom_id res chain seq x y z
N MET A 1 5.26 19.54 14.70
CA MET A 1 5.00 19.75 13.27
C MET A 1 4.87 18.37 12.63
N ALA A 2 3.71 18.04 12.06
CA ALA A 2 3.57 16.81 11.29
C ALA A 2 4.36 16.96 9.99
N ALA A 3 5.25 16.02 9.68
CA ALA A 3 5.94 16.03 8.40
C ALA A 3 4.88 15.86 7.29
N PRO A 4 4.91 16.67 6.21
CA PRO A 4 4.02 16.45 5.09
C PRO A 4 4.35 15.07 4.48
N TYR A 5 3.38 14.17 4.46
CA TYR A 5 3.52 12.91 3.73
C TYR A 5 3.65 13.26 2.25
N SER A 6 4.88 13.13 1.74
CA SER A 6 5.21 13.31 0.34
C SER A 6 4.42 12.30 -0.50
N HIS A 7 3.95 12.71 -1.69
CA HIS A 7 3.43 11.79 -2.70
C HIS A 7 4.47 10.81 -3.22
N VAL A 8 5.74 11.04 -2.88
CA VAL A 8 6.88 10.24 -3.31
C VAL A 8 7.33 9.37 -2.15
N ASN A 9 7.15 8.06 -2.30
CA ASN A 9 7.70 7.08 -1.37
C ASN A 9 9.20 6.89 -1.66
N PRO A 10 10.10 7.28 -0.76
CA PRO A 10 11.54 7.22 -1.00
C PRO A 10 12.03 5.78 -1.23
N VAL A 11 11.37 4.78 -0.63
CA VAL A 11 11.71 3.36 -0.84
C VAL A 11 11.44 2.94 -2.29
N GLU A 12 10.37 3.45 -2.92
CA GLU A 12 10.05 3.14 -4.32
C GLU A 12 11.06 3.76 -5.27
N VAL A 13 11.45 5.00 -5.00
CA VAL A 13 12.44 5.74 -5.78
C VAL A 13 13.80 5.05 -5.71
N GLU A 14 14.23 4.63 -4.51
CA GLU A 14 15.49 3.92 -4.33
C GLU A 14 15.48 2.51 -4.94
N ALA A 15 14.34 1.81 -4.87
CA ALA A 15 14.23 0.42 -5.33
C ALA A 15 13.80 0.26 -6.80
N GLY A 16 13.45 1.35 -7.50
CA GLY A 16 12.99 1.33 -8.89
C GLY A 16 11.70 0.50 -9.09
N LEU A 17 10.85 0.43 -8.07
CA LEU A 17 9.68 -0.45 -8.08
C LEU A 17 8.49 0.22 -8.75
N ALA A 18 7.82 -0.50 -9.67
CA ALA A 18 6.51 -0.11 -10.18
C ALA A 18 5.47 -0.08 -9.05
N GLN A 19 4.47 0.81 -9.12
CA GLN A 19 3.38 0.97 -8.12
C GLN A 19 2.73 -0.35 -7.68
N GLU A 20 2.60 -1.30 -8.60
CA GLU A 20 2.06 -2.64 -8.37
C GLU A 20 2.95 -3.57 -7.54
N ARG A 21 4.26 -3.30 -7.44
CA ARG A 21 5.17 -3.99 -6.51
C ARG A 21 5.12 -3.40 -5.10
N VAL A 22 4.74 -2.13 -4.97
CA VAL A 22 4.63 -1.40 -3.70
C VAL A 22 3.52 -1.96 -2.82
N VAL A 23 2.35 -2.19 -3.42
CA VAL A 23 1.17 -2.76 -2.76
C VAL A 23 1.48 -4.15 -2.16
N ARG A 24 2.51 -4.84 -2.66
CA ARG A 24 2.92 -6.16 -2.14
C ARG A 24 3.77 -6.08 -0.88
N GLN A 25 4.35 -4.93 -0.57
CA GLN A 25 5.39 -4.79 0.45
C GLN A 25 4.96 -3.88 1.60
N HIS A 26 4.09 -2.90 1.35
CA HIS A 26 3.72 -1.89 2.33
C HIS A 26 2.21 -1.59 2.26
N LEU A 27 1.70 -0.96 3.33
CA LEU A 27 0.35 -0.40 3.40
C LEU A 27 0.47 1.11 3.59
N TYR A 28 -0.50 1.85 3.06
CA TYR A 28 -0.65 3.28 3.31
C TYR A 28 -1.65 3.48 4.45
N VAL A 29 -1.31 4.30 5.44
CA VAL A 29 -2.14 4.51 6.62
C VAL A 29 -2.56 5.97 6.70
N GLU A 30 -3.87 6.21 6.77
CA GLU A 30 -4.44 7.54 6.92
C GLU A 30 -4.49 7.98 8.40
N PRO A 31 -4.59 9.30 8.69
CA PRO A 31 -4.55 9.81 10.07
C PRO A 31 -5.65 9.29 11.00
N ASP A 32 -6.77 8.79 10.46
CA ASP A 32 -7.87 8.17 11.20
C ASP A 32 -7.67 6.65 11.43
N GLY A 33 -6.56 6.12 10.94
CA GLY A 33 -6.15 4.72 11.10
C GLY A 33 -6.55 3.82 9.93
N ASP A 34 -7.26 4.32 8.92
CA ASP A 34 -7.62 3.51 7.76
C ASP A 34 -6.37 3.07 6.99
N ALA A 35 -6.30 1.78 6.68
CA ALA A 35 -5.19 1.16 5.97
C ALA A 35 -5.61 0.84 4.53
N LEU A 36 -4.84 1.37 3.59
CA LEU A 36 -5.04 1.28 2.15
C LEU A 36 -3.89 0.47 1.52
N PRO A 37 -4.09 -0.14 0.34
CA PRO A 37 -3.05 -0.91 -0.33
C PRO A 37 -1.86 -0.05 -0.79
N ALA A 38 -2.10 1.22 -1.15
CA ALA A 38 -1.09 2.23 -1.42
C ALA A 38 -1.75 3.62 -1.45
N GLN A 39 -0.94 4.67 -1.49
CA GLN A 39 -1.42 6.05 -1.60
C GLN A 39 -2.24 6.23 -2.89
N GLY A 40 -3.39 6.90 -2.78
CA GLY A 40 -4.28 7.15 -3.93
C GLY A 40 -5.21 5.98 -4.30
N TYR A 41 -5.15 4.85 -3.59
CA TYR A 41 -6.10 3.75 -3.77
C TYR A 41 -7.25 3.87 -2.76
N ASN A 42 -8.44 4.26 -3.22
CA ASN A 42 -9.64 4.34 -2.40
C ASN A 42 -10.25 2.96 -2.08
N VAL A 43 -9.45 2.07 -1.48
CA VAL A 43 -9.86 0.75 -1.01
C VAL A 43 -9.36 0.60 0.43
N VAL A 44 -10.28 0.67 1.38
CA VAL A 44 -9.97 0.45 2.80
C VAL A 44 -9.86 -1.06 3.05
N LEU A 45 -8.72 -1.51 3.57
CA LEU A 45 -8.42 -2.91 3.90
C LEU A 45 -8.71 -3.22 5.38
N GLY A 46 -8.91 -2.18 6.20
CA GLY A 46 -9.18 -2.24 7.62
C GLY A 46 -8.67 -0.98 8.31
N ASN A 47 -8.65 -0.95 9.63
CA ASN A 47 -8.17 0.20 10.39
C ASN A 47 -7.30 -0.24 11.58
N LEU A 48 -6.09 0.30 11.66
CA LEU A 48 -5.05 -0.10 12.61
C LEU A 48 -5.41 0.13 14.08
N LEU A 49 -6.43 0.94 14.37
CA LEU A 49 -6.87 1.20 15.74
C LEU A 49 -7.83 0.11 16.26
N ARG A 50 -8.45 -0.66 15.37
CA ARG A 50 -9.52 -1.64 15.70
C ARG A 50 -9.26 -3.05 15.19
N ASP A 51 -8.50 -3.19 14.11
CA ASP A 51 -8.25 -4.46 13.44
C ASP A 51 -6.81 -4.95 13.70
N SER A 52 -6.59 -6.26 13.71
CA SER A 52 -5.24 -6.79 13.85
C SER A 52 -4.44 -6.55 12.58
N CYS A 53 -3.12 -6.43 12.70
CA CYS A 53 -2.24 -6.27 11.55
C CYS A 53 -2.41 -7.44 10.56
N GLU A 54 -2.54 -8.68 11.06
CA GLU A 54 -2.75 -9.86 10.24
C GLU A 54 -4.06 -9.81 9.44
N SER A 55 -5.16 -9.30 10.00
CA SER A 55 -6.44 -9.24 9.28
C SER A 55 -6.41 -8.19 8.16
N ILE A 56 -5.78 -7.04 8.42
CA ILE A 56 -5.56 -5.99 7.42
C ILE A 56 -4.62 -6.51 6.32
N TRP A 57 -3.53 -7.18 6.71
CA TRP A 57 -2.57 -7.75 5.77
C TRP A 57 -3.28 -8.80 4.90
N GLU A 58 -3.91 -9.82 5.47
CA GLU A 58 -4.49 -10.92 4.71
C GLU A 58 -5.77 -10.58 3.91
N HIS A 59 -6.18 -9.30 3.91
CA HIS A 59 -7.38 -8.80 3.22
C HIS A 59 -7.40 -9.21 1.73
N PRO A 60 -8.53 -9.76 1.23
CA PRO A 60 -8.61 -10.33 -0.11
C PRO A 60 -8.35 -9.30 -1.22
N GLU A 61 -8.77 -8.05 -1.04
CA GLU A 61 -8.51 -6.98 -2.03
C GLU A 61 -7.01 -6.70 -2.17
N ARG A 62 -6.22 -6.74 -1.09
CA ARG A 62 -4.76 -6.54 -1.16
C ARG A 62 -4.10 -7.60 -2.05
N LYS A 63 -4.57 -8.84 -1.96
CA LYS A 63 -4.02 -9.98 -2.72
C LYS A 63 -4.27 -9.86 -4.22
N LYS A 64 -5.33 -9.17 -4.66
CA LYS A 64 -5.59 -8.96 -6.10
C LYS A 64 -4.51 -8.12 -6.78
N PHE A 65 -3.92 -7.17 -6.05
CA PHE A 65 -2.81 -6.34 -6.55
C PHE A 65 -1.46 -7.08 -6.59
N VAL A 66 -1.39 -8.29 -6.01
CA VAL A 66 -0.22 -9.18 -6.09
C VAL A 66 -0.23 -9.99 -7.40
N THR A 67 -1.33 -10.02 -8.16
CA THR A 67 -1.51 -10.96 -9.29
C THR A 67 -1.35 -10.34 -10.68
N VAL A 68 -1.13 -9.02 -10.80
CA VAL A 68 -0.77 -8.45 -12.11
C VAL A 68 0.68 -8.84 -12.43
N GLN A 69 0.86 -9.60 -13.51
CA GLN A 69 2.18 -9.95 -14.04
C GLN A 69 2.88 -8.67 -14.50
N PRO A 70 4.19 -8.49 -14.26
CA PRO A 70 4.90 -7.38 -14.85
C PRO A 70 4.74 -7.45 -16.37
N ALA A 71 4.28 -6.35 -16.99
CA ALA A 71 4.30 -6.23 -18.44
C ALA A 71 5.71 -6.49 -18.96
N PRO A 72 5.88 -7.21 -20.09
CA PRO A 72 7.20 -7.50 -20.63
C PRO A 72 7.92 -6.20 -20.95
N VAL A 73 9.15 -6.08 -20.47
CA VAL A 73 10.05 -4.97 -20.81
C VAL A 73 10.52 -5.24 -22.25
N GLU A 74 10.14 -4.37 -23.18
CA GLU A 74 10.67 -4.35 -24.56
C GLU A 74 12.06 -3.70 -24.60
#